data_AF-A0A3C0WWZ0-F1
#
_entry.id   AF-A0A3C0WWZ0-F1
#
_cell.length_a   1.000
_cell.length_b   1.000
_cell.length_c   1.000
_cell.angle_alpha   90.00
_cell.angle_beta   90.00
_cell.angle_gamma   90.00
#
_symmetry.space_group_name_H-M   'P 1'
#
loop_
_entity.id
_entity.type
_entity.pdbx_description
1 polymer ?
#
loop_
_entity_poly.entity_id
_entity_poly.type
_entity_poly.pdbx_seq_one_letter_code
_entity_poly.pdbx_strand_id
1 'polypeptide(L)'
;VTCAYITRWAEIGQARWFSFPRLFPVPLRFNISAILPMCIMFIVTAVETIGDTAGVVEGGLGRDATDRELSGSVVCDGFGSSLATLFGVLPNTSFSQNVGLVGMTKVVNRYAISMGAYILIIAGLFPKIGAIISIMPQPVLGGAAVFMFASIVISGINLVTKEPLDGRNATIVAIALGLGYGLGSVGAVQTFMPQWMKYIFGGSGIVPAALIAIILNIVLPKDRKLEA
;
A
#
# COMPACT_ATOMS: atom_id res chain seq x y z
N VAL A 1 5.58 36.48 -3.03
CA VAL A 1 6.74 35.57 -3.23
C VAL A 1 6.21 34.28 -3.83
N THR A 2 5.81 34.26 -5.11
CA THR A 2 5.02 33.11 -5.63
C THR A 2 4.97 32.93 -7.15
N CYS A 3 6.03 33.22 -7.91
CA CYS A 3 6.00 33.01 -9.38
C CYS A 3 7.29 32.41 -9.98
N ALA A 4 8.00 31.55 -9.25
CA ALA A 4 9.23 30.93 -9.75
C ALA A 4 9.36 29.46 -9.35
N TYR A 5 8.35 28.63 -9.60
CA TYR A 5 8.43 27.20 -9.28
C TYR A 5 9.06 26.34 -10.38
N ILE A 6 9.10 26.79 -11.64
CA ILE A 6 9.72 26.05 -12.74
C ILE A 6 10.94 26.82 -13.27
N THR A 7 12.00 26.88 -12.48
CA THR A 7 13.27 27.53 -12.87
C THR A 7 14.38 26.53 -13.18
N ARG A 8 14.12 25.23 -13.00
CA ARG A 8 15.12 24.16 -13.17
C ARG A 8 14.94 23.34 -14.44
N TRP A 9 14.52 23.98 -15.53
CA TRP A 9 14.43 23.34 -16.85
C TRP A 9 15.76 22.73 -17.33
N ALA A 10 16.88 23.26 -16.83
CA ALA A 10 18.21 22.69 -17.03
C ALA A 10 18.34 21.24 -16.56
N GLU A 11 17.65 20.84 -15.48
CA GLU A 11 17.66 19.46 -14.97
C GLU A 11 17.02 18.49 -15.99
N ILE A 12 15.95 18.91 -16.69
CA ILE A 12 15.36 18.13 -17.77
C ILE A 12 16.30 18.05 -18.97
N GLY A 13 16.98 19.14 -19.30
CA GLY A 13 17.96 19.20 -20.39
C GLY A 13 19.14 18.25 -20.18
N GLN A 14 19.65 18.18 -18.94
CA GLN A 14 20.79 17.34 -18.55
C GLN A 14 20.41 15.86 -18.32
N ALA A 15 19.12 15.57 -18.06
CA ALA A 15 18.66 14.19 -17.92
C ALA A 15 18.87 13.40 -19.22
N ARG A 16 19.44 12.19 -19.07
CA ARG A 16 19.63 11.25 -20.19
C ARG A 16 18.27 10.91 -20.80
N TRP A 17 18.25 10.76 -22.12
CA TRP A 17 17.07 10.30 -22.83
C TRP A 17 16.68 8.88 -22.45
N PHE A 18 17.66 8.02 -22.21
CA PHE A 18 17.43 6.63 -21.91
C PHE A 18 18.33 6.17 -20.75
N SER A 19 17.78 5.39 -19.83
CA SER A 19 18.55 4.74 -18.76
C SER A 19 17.98 3.37 -18.46
N PHE A 20 18.83 2.35 -18.51
CA PHE A 20 18.48 1.04 -17.98
C PHE A 20 18.52 1.06 -16.44
N PRO A 21 17.57 0.39 -15.76
CA PRO A 21 17.60 0.25 -14.32
C PRO A 21 18.82 -0.59 -13.91
N ARG A 22 19.52 -0.14 -12.87
CA ARG A 22 20.69 -0.84 -12.35
C ARG A 22 20.23 -2.00 -11.47
N LEU A 23 20.84 -3.17 -11.67
CA LEU A 23 20.71 -4.29 -10.76
C LEU A 23 21.59 -4.06 -9.53
N PHE A 24 21.05 -4.34 -8.35
CA PHE A 24 21.69 -4.19 -7.04
C PHE A 24 22.33 -2.81 -6.82
N PRO A 25 21.56 -1.71 -6.92
CA PRO A 25 22.10 -0.37 -6.61
C PRO A 25 22.44 -0.20 -5.13
N VAL A 26 21.88 -1.06 -4.26
CA VAL A 26 22.14 -1.10 -2.81
C VAL A 26 22.77 -2.45 -2.47
N PRO A 27 23.84 -2.49 -1.66
CA PRO A 27 24.47 -3.75 -1.26
C PRO A 27 23.53 -4.57 -0.36
N LEU A 28 23.47 -5.88 -0.61
CA LEU A 28 22.69 -6.80 0.20
C LEU A 28 23.30 -6.89 1.60
N ARG A 29 22.49 -6.55 2.62
CA ARG A 29 22.85 -6.69 4.04
C ARG A 29 21.78 -7.49 4.75
N PHE A 30 22.19 -8.57 5.41
CA PHE A 30 21.29 -9.40 6.21
C PHE A 30 21.25 -8.87 7.64
N ASN A 31 20.18 -8.16 7.98
CA ASN A 31 19.92 -7.69 9.34
C ASN A 31 18.63 -8.32 9.86
N ILE A 32 18.76 -9.30 10.76
CA ILE A 32 17.63 -10.01 11.37
C ILE A 32 16.62 -9.06 12.04
N SER A 33 17.11 -7.99 12.65
CA SER A 33 16.26 -7.00 13.32
C SER A 33 15.40 -6.18 12.35
N ALA A 34 15.77 -6.10 11.08
CA ALA A 34 14.97 -5.48 10.02
C ALA A 34 14.13 -6.50 9.26
N ILE A 35 14.63 -7.73 9.07
CA ILE A 35 13.93 -8.81 8.36
C ILE A 35 12.61 -9.16 9.07
N LEU A 36 12.62 -9.28 10.40
CA LEU A 36 11.43 -9.70 11.15
C LEU A 36 10.25 -8.70 11.03
N PRO A 37 10.44 -7.38 11.25
CA PRO A 37 9.40 -6.39 10.97
C PRO A 37 8.90 -6.42 9.53
N MET A 38 9.81 -6.61 8.56
CA MET A 38 9.43 -6.69 7.15
C MET A 38 8.58 -7.92 6.86
N CYS A 39 8.86 -9.08 7.46
CA CYS A 39 8.00 -10.26 7.33
C CYS A 39 6.58 -9.98 7.85
N ILE A 40 6.46 -9.30 8.99
CA ILE A 40 5.14 -8.91 9.53
C ILE A 40 4.45 -7.93 8.58
N MET A 41 5.19 -6.94 8.07
CA MET A 41 4.64 -5.97 7.11
C MET A 41 4.11 -6.68 5.86
N PHE A 42 4.83 -7.66 5.31
CA PHE A 42 4.36 -8.44 4.16
C PHE A 42 3.13 -9.32 4.44
N ILE A 43 2.90 -9.74 5.70
CA ILE A 43 1.63 -10.38 6.05
C ILE A 43 0.49 -9.37 5.93
N VAL A 44 0.71 -8.13 6.38
CA VAL A 44 -0.29 -7.07 6.26
C VAL A 44 -0.55 -6.71 4.79
N THR A 45 0.49 -6.60 3.95
CA THR A 45 0.32 -6.35 2.51
C THR A 45 -0.36 -7.51 1.80
N ALA A 46 -0.14 -8.76 2.23
CA ALA A 46 -0.86 -9.90 1.68
C ALA A 46 -2.37 -9.83 1.99
N VAL A 47 -2.73 -9.43 3.22
CA VAL A 47 -4.14 -9.21 3.60
C VAL A 47 -4.75 -8.06 2.79
N GLU A 48 -4.01 -6.97 2.60
CA GLU A 48 -4.41 -5.85 1.72
C GLU A 48 -4.62 -6.32 0.28
N THR A 49 -3.68 -7.11 -0.27
CA THR A 49 -3.77 -7.67 -1.63
C THR A 49 -4.99 -8.56 -1.80
N ILE A 50 -5.33 -9.38 -0.80
CA ILE A 50 -6.54 -10.19 -0.79
C ILE A 50 -7.78 -9.29 -0.84
N GLY A 51 -7.84 -8.25 0.00
CA GLY A 51 -8.94 -7.29 0.05
C GLY A 51 -9.14 -6.53 -1.26
N ASP A 52 -8.06 -6.03 -1.85
CA ASP A 52 -8.06 -5.33 -3.14
C ASP A 52 -8.48 -6.25 -4.28
N THR A 53 -7.97 -7.49 -4.30
CA THR A 53 -8.34 -8.47 -5.32
C THR A 53 -9.83 -8.79 -5.24
N ALA A 54 -10.34 -9.05 -4.03
CA ALA A 54 -11.77 -9.28 -3.80
C ALA A 54 -12.60 -8.06 -4.23
N GLY A 55 -12.17 -6.84 -3.89
CA GLY A 55 -12.83 -5.60 -4.29
C GLY A 55 -12.86 -5.38 -5.81
N VAL A 56 -11.78 -5.70 -6.52
CA VAL A 56 -11.72 -5.60 -7.99
C VAL A 56 -12.67 -6.60 -8.66
N VAL A 57 -12.70 -7.84 -8.16
CA VAL A 57 -13.54 -8.90 -8.73
C VAL A 57 -15.02 -8.64 -8.43
N GLU A 58 -15.35 -8.24 -7.21
CA GLU A 58 -16.72 -7.87 -6.84
C GLU A 58 -17.17 -6.60 -7.59
N GLY A 59 -16.39 -5.54 -7.52
CA GLY A 59 -16.72 -4.25 -8.13
C GLY A 59 -16.68 -4.29 -9.65
N GLY A 60 -15.81 -5.07 -10.26
CA GLY A 60 -15.62 -5.14 -11.71
C GLY A 60 -16.41 -6.25 -12.40
N LEU A 61 -16.48 -7.44 -11.79
CA LEU A 61 -17.10 -8.65 -12.36
C LEU A 61 -18.42 -9.05 -11.68
N GLY A 62 -18.78 -8.45 -10.54
CA GLY A 62 -20.04 -8.74 -9.85
C GLY A 62 -20.12 -10.14 -9.23
N ARG A 63 -18.97 -10.73 -8.88
CA ARG A 63 -18.88 -12.04 -8.21
C ARG A 63 -17.81 -12.03 -7.14
N ASP A 64 -17.76 -13.08 -6.33
CA ASP A 64 -16.66 -13.29 -5.39
C ASP A 64 -15.38 -13.74 -6.11
N ALA A 65 -14.24 -13.34 -5.55
CA ALA A 65 -12.93 -13.80 -5.99
C ALA A 65 -12.74 -15.28 -5.63
N THR A 66 -12.18 -16.04 -6.56
CA THR A 66 -11.86 -17.46 -6.32
C THR A 66 -10.56 -17.61 -5.54
N ASP A 67 -10.40 -18.70 -4.79
CA ASP A 67 -9.15 -19.00 -4.05
C ASP A 67 -7.91 -18.98 -4.94
N ARG A 68 -8.05 -19.37 -6.22
CA ARG A 68 -6.97 -19.32 -7.21
C ARG A 68 -6.58 -17.89 -7.58
N GLU A 69 -7.55 -16.98 -7.65
CA GLU A 69 -7.29 -15.56 -7.92
C GLU A 69 -6.65 -14.89 -6.71
N LEU A 70 -7.14 -15.18 -5.50
CA LEU A 70 -6.60 -14.64 -4.25
C LEU A 70 -5.18 -15.15 -3.96
N SER A 71 -4.93 -16.46 -4.07
CA SER A 71 -3.58 -17.01 -3.91
C SER A 71 -2.64 -16.54 -5.01
N GLY A 72 -3.13 -16.47 -6.26
CA GLY A 72 -2.36 -15.98 -7.39
C GLY A 72 -1.94 -14.51 -7.25
N SER A 73 -2.81 -13.65 -6.71
CA SER A 73 -2.48 -12.23 -6.50
C SER A 73 -1.43 -12.06 -5.40
N VAL A 74 -1.54 -12.78 -4.28
CA VAL A 74 -0.53 -12.74 -3.20
C VAL A 74 0.83 -13.25 -3.67
N VAL A 75 0.87 -14.32 -4.46
CA VAL A 75 2.14 -14.83 -5.03
C VAL A 75 2.74 -13.82 -6.01
N CYS A 76 1.91 -13.20 -6.85
CA CYS A 76 2.36 -12.16 -7.78
C CYS A 76 2.94 -10.94 -7.04
N ASP A 77 2.29 -10.53 -5.95
CA ASP A 77 2.75 -9.44 -5.09
C ASP A 77 4.12 -9.73 -4.46
N GLY A 78 4.25 -10.86 -3.77
CA GLY A 78 5.52 -11.24 -3.13
C GLY A 78 6.66 -11.44 -4.13
N PHE A 79 6.38 -12.07 -5.28
CA PHE A 79 7.38 -12.24 -6.34
C PHE A 79 7.75 -10.91 -7.00
N GLY A 80 6.76 -10.07 -7.31
CA GLY A 80 6.95 -8.76 -7.90
C GLY A 80 7.77 -7.83 -7.00
N SER A 81 7.48 -7.83 -5.70
CA SER A 81 8.25 -7.10 -4.69
C SER A 81 9.67 -7.62 -4.53
N SER A 82 9.88 -8.93 -4.57
CA SER A 82 11.21 -9.54 -4.54
C SER A 82 12.03 -9.11 -5.77
N LEU A 83 11.43 -9.12 -6.96
CA LEU A 83 12.06 -8.67 -8.20
C LEU A 83 12.35 -7.16 -8.18
N ALA A 84 11.42 -6.34 -7.70
CA ALA A 84 11.58 -4.89 -7.61
C ALA A 84 12.72 -4.49 -6.66
N THR A 85 12.90 -5.24 -5.57
CA THR A 85 14.00 -5.03 -4.61
C THR A 85 15.37 -5.23 -5.25
N LEU A 86 15.50 -6.11 -6.26
CA LEU A 86 16.76 -6.27 -7.02
C LEU A 86 17.16 -4.99 -7.75
N PHE A 87 16.20 -4.13 -8.09
CA PHE A 87 16.43 -2.82 -8.70
C PHE A 87 16.51 -1.68 -7.66
N GLY A 88 16.56 -2.00 -6.37
CA GLY A 88 16.61 -1.03 -5.27
C GLY A 88 15.29 -0.31 -5.00
N VAL A 89 14.17 -0.84 -5.51
CA VAL A 89 12.84 -0.32 -5.20
C VAL A 89 12.39 -0.88 -3.86
N LEU A 90 11.62 -0.09 -3.12
CA LEU A 90 10.97 -0.57 -1.89
C LEU A 90 9.91 -1.63 -2.25
N PRO A 91 9.46 -2.45 -1.29
CA PRO A 91 8.35 -3.37 -1.52
C PRO A 91 7.13 -2.68 -2.14
N ASN A 92 6.52 -3.38 -3.09
CA ASN A 92 5.32 -2.94 -3.77
C ASN A 92 4.11 -3.70 -3.20
N THR A 93 2.91 -3.23 -3.49
CA THR A 93 1.63 -3.89 -3.14
C THR A 93 0.57 -3.55 -4.17
N SER A 94 -0.60 -4.18 -4.09
CA SER A 94 -1.76 -3.78 -4.87
C SER A 94 -2.15 -2.33 -4.59
N PHE A 95 -2.68 -1.63 -5.60
CA PHE A 95 -3.02 -0.22 -5.47
C PHE A 95 -4.54 -0.09 -5.29
N SER A 96 -5.00 0.10 -4.05
CA SER A 96 -6.43 0.10 -3.70
C SER A 96 -7.24 1.18 -4.42
N GLN A 97 -6.60 2.25 -4.89
CA GLN A 97 -7.24 3.28 -5.72
C GLN A 97 -7.71 2.71 -7.06
N ASN A 98 -7.00 1.72 -7.62
CA ASN A 98 -7.42 1.04 -8.84
C ASN A 98 -8.69 0.20 -8.63
N VAL A 99 -8.92 -0.29 -7.41
CA VAL A 99 -10.16 -1.00 -7.04
C VAL A 99 -11.37 -0.09 -7.25
N GLY A 100 -11.29 1.14 -6.74
CA GLY A 100 -12.33 2.15 -6.93
C GLY A 100 -12.55 2.50 -8.39
N LEU A 101 -11.46 2.69 -9.15
CA LEU A 101 -11.54 2.98 -10.59
C LEU A 101 -12.22 1.85 -11.36
N VAL A 102 -11.87 0.58 -11.10
CA VAL A 102 -12.51 -0.58 -11.74
C VAL A 102 -13.98 -0.69 -11.32
N GLY A 103 -14.29 -0.43 -10.05
CA GLY A 103 -15.67 -0.40 -9.55
C GLY A 103 -16.57 0.60 -10.28
N MET A 104 -16.02 1.76 -10.66
CA MET A 104 -16.73 2.82 -11.39
C MET A 104 -16.78 2.56 -12.91
N THR A 105 -15.65 2.19 -13.50
CA THR A 105 -15.50 2.08 -14.96
C THR A 105 -15.96 0.73 -15.51
N LYS A 106 -16.00 -0.30 -14.66
CA LYS A 106 -16.20 -1.72 -15.03
C LYS A 106 -15.20 -2.24 -16.07
N VAL A 107 -14.08 -1.56 -16.26
CA VAL A 107 -13.02 -1.98 -17.19
C VAL A 107 -12.10 -2.96 -16.48
N VAL A 108 -12.36 -4.25 -16.69
CA VAL A 108 -11.58 -5.39 -16.15
C VAL A 108 -10.74 -6.10 -17.20
N ASN A 109 -10.72 -5.58 -18.43
CA ASN A 109 -10.01 -6.20 -19.54
C ASN A 109 -8.49 -6.17 -19.32
N ARG A 110 -7.85 -7.35 -19.38
CA ARG A 110 -6.40 -7.53 -19.27
C ARG A 110 -5.64 -6.69 -20.29
N TYR A 111 -6.20 -6.45 -21.48
CA TYR A 111 -5.55 -5.60 -22.48
C TYR A 111 -5.35 -4.16 -22.00
N ALA A 112 -6.39 -3.55 -21.42
CA ALA A 112 -6.31 -2.18 -20.91
C ALA A 112 -5.29 -2.06 -19.78
N ILE A 113 -5.31 -3.02 -18.85
CA ILE A 113 -4.38 -3.08 -17.71
C ILE A 113 -2.94 -3.28 -18.19
N SER A 114 -2.70 -4.23 -19.10
CA SER A 114 -1.38 -4.49 -19.66
C SER A 114 -0.83 -3.30 -20.46
N MET A 115 -1.67 -2.59 -21.22
CA MET A 115 -1.26 -1.37 -21.91
C MET A 115 -0.78 -0.30 -20.92
N GLY A 116 -1.47 -0.12 -19.80
CA GLY A 116 -1.01 0.75 -18.71
C GLY A 116 0.36 0.34 -18.17
N ALA A 117 0.56 -0.96 -17.92
CA ALA A 117 1.85 -1.48 -17.47
C ALA A 117 2.98 -1.22 -18.50
N TYR A 118 2.74 -1.44 -19.79
CA TYR A 118 3.71 -1.14 -20.85
C TYR A 118 4.05 0.34 -20.92
N ILE A 119 3.06 1.23 -20.80
CA ILE A 119 3.29 2.68 -20.76
C ILE A 119 4.20 3.04 -19.58
N LEU A 120 3.96 2.47 -18.40
CA LEU A 120 4.79 2.71 -17.21
C LEU A 120 6.21 2.16 -17.36
N ILE A 121 6.38 0.96 -17.93
CA ILE A 121 7.70 0.38 -18.21
C ILE A 121 8.48 1.28 -19.17
N ILE A 122 7.85 1.69 -20.28
CA ILE A 122 8.45 2.59 -21.24
C ILE A 122 8.81 3.90 -20.56
N ALA A 123 7.88 4.51 -19.81
CA ALA A 123 8.11 5.77 -19.10
C ALA A 123 9.29 5.67 -18.11
N GLY A 124 9.43 4.55 -17.41
CA GLY A 124 10.55 4.30 -16.49
C GLY A 124 11.92 4.27 -17.16
N LEU A 125 11.98 3.95 -18.46
CA LEU A 125 13.22 3.96 -19.25
C LEU A 125 13.65 5.37 -19.71
N PHE A 126 12.77 6.38 -19.57
CA PHE A 126 13.05 7.78 -19.92
C PHE A 126 13.22 8.63 -18.64
N PRO A 127 14.45 8.82 -18.12
CA PRO A 127 14.73 9.65 -16.95
C PRO A 127 14.18 11.08 -17.02
N LYS A 128 13.94 11.60 -18.23
CA LYS A 128 13.30 12.89 -18.44
C LYS A 128 11.91 12.99 -17.79
N ILE A 129 11.14 11.90 -17.79
CA ILE A 129 9.84 11.87 -17.11
C ILE A 129 10.03 12.03 -15.61
N GLY A 130 11.02 11.33 -15.03
CA GLY A 130 11.42 11.52 -13.64
C GLY A 130 11.89 12.95 -13.33
N ALA A 131 12.65 13.56 -14.24
CA ALA A 131 13.12 14.95 -14.10
C ALA A 131 11.96 15.97 -14.17
N ILE A 132 10.93 15.71 -14.98
CA ILE A 132 9.70 16.55 -14.99
C ILE A 132 8.99 16.43 -13.64
N ILE A 133 8.90 15.22 -13.09
CA ILE A 133 8.27 15.00 -11.78
C ILE A 133 9.07 15.69 -10.67
N SER A 134 10.41 15.65 -10.71
CA SER A 134 11.25 16.24 -9.66
C SER A 134 11.20 17.76 -9.60
N ILE A 135 10.89 18.43 -10.72
CA ILE A 135 10.72 19.89 -10.75
C ILE A 135 9.28 20.35 -10.48
N MET A 136 8.34 19.42 -10.25
CA MET A 136 6.97 19.80 -9.95
C MET A 136 6.88 20.66 -8.68
N PRO A 137 6.04 21.71 -8.66
CA PRO A 137 5.84 22.52 -7.47
C PRO A 137 5.35 21.67 -6.30
N GLN A 138 5.87 21.94 -5.10
CA GLN A 138 5.45 21.25 -3.87
C GLN A 138 3.93 21.30 -3.63
N PRO A 139 3.19 22.39 -3.91
CA PRO A 139 1.74 22.39 -3.78
C PRO A 139 1.03 21.36 -4.67
N VAL A 140 1.57 21.04 -5.85
CA VAL A 140 0.99 20.04 -6.76
C VAL A 140 1.22 18.63 -6.22
N LEU A 141 2.45 18.33 -5.83
CA LEU A 141 2.81 17.04 -5.21
C LEU A 141 2.05 16.81 -3.91
N GLY A 142 1.90 17.87 -3.09
CA GLY A 142 1.12 17.84 -1.86
C GLY A 142 -0.37 17.57 -2.12
N GLY A 143 -0.97 18.24 -3.12
CA GLY A 143 -2.36 17.98 -3.51
C GLY A 143 -2.59 16.54 -3.98
N ALA A 144 -1.68 16.02 -4.82
CA ALA A 144 -1.73 14.63 -5.26
C ALA A 144 -1.58 13.65 -4.09
N ALA A 145 -0.66 13.92 -3.15
CA ALA A 145 -0.46 13.10 -1.96
C ALA A 145 -1.71 13.10 -1.05
N VAL A 146 -2.33 14.26 -0.80
CA VAL A 146 -3.57 14.36 0.00
C VAL A 146 -4.68 13.53 -0.63
N PHE A 147 -4.86 13.62 -1.95
CA PHE A 147 -5.84 12.79 -2.66
C PHE A 147 -5.53 11.30 -2.48
N MET A 148 -4.27 10.89 -2.70
CA MET A 148 -3.84 9.50 -2.57
C MET A 148 -4.13 8.94 -1.17
N PHE A 149 -3.76 9.67 -0.11
CA PHE A 149 -4.02 9.25 1.27
C PHE A 149 -5.50 9.24 1.63
N ALA A 150 -6.27 10.23 1.16
CA ALA A 150 -7.73 10.25 1.36
C ALA A 150 -8.41 9.05 0.67
N SER A 151 -8.00 8.72 -0.55
CA SER A 151 -8.51 7.53 -1.26
C SER A 151 -8.18 6.22 -0.53
N ILE A 152 -7.00 6.10 0.06
CA ILE A 152 -6.63 4.93 0.89
C ILE A 152 -7.57 4.81 2.10
N VAL A 153 -7.85 5.91 2.80
CA VAL A 153 -8.79 5.91 3.93
C VAL A 153 -10.19 5.45 3.49
N ILE A 154 -10.71 5.99 2.39
CA ILE A 154 -12.02 5.60 1.87
C ILE A 154 -12.06 4.12 1.46
N SER A 155 -11.00 3.63 0.81
CA SER A 155 -10.90 2.21 0.46
C SER A 155 -10.90 1.30 1.70
N GLY A 156 -10.15 1.68 2.74
CA GLY A 156 -10.14 0.96 4.02
C GLY A 156 -11.51 0.95 4.70
N ILE A 157 -12.24 2.08 4.71
CA ILE A 157 -13.61 2.14 5.23
C ILE A 157 -14.50 1.17 4.46
N ASN A 158 -14.49 1.22 3.13
CA ASN A 158 -15.31 0.35 2.29
C ASN A 158 -15.03 -1.13 2.55
N LEU A 159 -13.76 -1.52 2.74
CA LEU A 159 -13.36 -2.88 3.06
C LEU A 159 -13.91 -3.32 4.41
N VAL A 160 -13.78 -2.47 5.43
CA VAL A 160 -14.22 -2.75 6.80
C VAL A 160 -15.75 -2.82 6.90
N THR A 161 -16.47 -2.01 6.11
CA THR A 161 -17.94 -1.99 6.10
C THR A 161 -18.58 -3.08 5.25
N LYS A 162 -17.80 -3.97 4.63
CA LYS A 162 -18.35 -5.14 3.93
C LYS A 162 -19.09 -6.09 4.87
N GLU A 163 -18.55 -6.26 6.08
CA GLU A 163 -19.23 -6.95 7.16
C GLU A 163 -19.98 -5.93 8.03
N PRO A 164 -21.14 -6.31 8.62
CA PRO A 164 -21.85 -5.42 9.52
C PRO A 164 -20.95 -5.02 10.68
N LEU A 165 -20.91 -3.72 10.96
CA LEU A 165 -20.24 -3.15 12.14
C LEU A 165 -21.13 -3.35 13.38
N ASP A 166 -21.31 -4.60 13.76
CA ASP A 166 -21.95 -5.02 15.00
C ASP A 166 -21.07 -4.71 16.22
N GLY A 167 -21.55 -5.01 17.42
CA GLY A 167 -20.84 -4.70 18.67
C GLY A 167 -19.41 -5.26 18.69
N ARG A 168 -19.22 -6.50 18.21
CA ARG A 168 -17.91 -7.13 18.13
C ARG A 168 -17.01 -6.49 17.08
N ASN A 169 -17.45 -6.40 15.83
CA ASN A 169 -16.64 -5.89 14.73
C ASN A 169 -16.31 -4.40 14.91
N ALA A 170 -17.26 -3.59 15.39
CA ALA A 170 -17.03 -2.20 15.73
C ALA A 170 -15.99 -2.04 16.84
N THR A 171 -16.01 -2.91 17.87
CA THR A 171 -15.01 -2.90 18.95
C THR A 171 -13.62 -3.23 18.42
N ILE A 172 -13.50 -4.26 17.57
CA ILE A 172 -12.21 -4.64 16.96
C ILE A 172 -11.64 -3.45 16.17
N VAL A 173 -12.44 -2.87 15.29
CA VAL A 173 -12.04 -1.74 14.44
C VAL A 173 -11.65 -0.52 15.27
N ALA A 174 -12.46 -0.16 16.28
CA ALA A 174 -12.22 1.00 17.12
C ALA A 174 -10.90 0.88 17.90
N ILE A 175 -10.63 -0.28 18.51
CA ILE A 175 -9.41 -0.51 19.29
C ILE A 175 -8.18 -0.58 18.36
N ALA A 176 -8.28 -1.28 17.24
CA ALA A 176 -7.20 -1.39 16.27
C ALA A 176 -6.81 -0.03 15.69
N LEU A 177 -7.79 0.79 15.28
CA LEU A 177 -7.55 2.14 14.77
C LEU A 177 -7.01 3.07 15.86
N GLY A 178 -7.62 3.06 17.05
CA GLY A 178 -7.22 3.94 18.15
C GLY A 178 -5.80 3.67 18.62
N LEU A 179 -5.45 2.40 18.86
CA LEU A 179 -4.10 2.02 19.27
C LEU A 179 -3.09 2.13 18.13
N GLY A 180 -3.46 1.74 16.91
CA GLY A 180 -2.59 1.88 15.74
C GLY A 180 -2.21 3.34 15.46
N TYR A 181 -3.21 4.22 15.39
CA TYR A 181 -2.99 5.65 15.21
C TYR A 181 -2.26 6.27 16.41
N GLY A 182 -2.63 5.90 17.64
CA GLY A 182 -2.00 6.42 18.86
C GLY A 182 -0.51 6.07 18.96
N LEU A 183 -0.15 4.82 18.70
CA LEU A 183 1.25 4.36 18.70
C LEU A 183 2.06 4.97 17.56
N GLY A 184 1.44 5.22 16.40
CA GLY A 184 2.09 5.86 15.26
C GLY A 184 2.28 7.38 15.42
N SER A 185 1.35 8.07 16.09
CA SER A 185 1.34 9.54 16.23
C SER A 185 2.07 10.05 17.48
N VAL A 186 2.18 9.24 18.53
CA VAL A 186 2.81 9.65 19.80
C VAL A 186 4.21 9.03 19.92
N GLY A 187 5.22 9.76 19.42
CA GLY A 187 6.62 9.33 19.47
C GLY A 187 7.16 9.08 20.89
N ALA A 188 6.59 9.73 21.91
CA ALA A 188 6.99 9.54 23.31
C ALA A 188 6.78 8.10 23.81
N VAL A 189 5.77 7.38 23.30
CA VAL A 189 5.52 5.98 23.68
C VAL A 189 6.65 5.08 23.17
N GLN A 190 7.25 5.43 22.03
CA GLN A 190 8.36 4.67 21.45
C GLN A 190 9.62 4.77 22.32
N THR A 191 9.83 5.87 23.06
CA THR A 191 11.01 6.04 23.93
C THR A 191 11.13 4.95 24.99
N PHE A 192 10.00 4.50 25.52
CA PHE A 192 9.92 3.46 26.56
C PHE A 192 9.94 2.03 26.01
N MET A 193 9.93 1.86 24.68
CA MET A 193 9.92 0.54 24.05
C MET A 193 11.33 -0.05 23.87
N PRO A 194 11.50 -1.38 24.00
CA PRO A 194 12.71 -2.08 23.59
C PRO A 194 13.05 -1.84 22.11
N GLN A 195 14.33 -1.90 21.75
CA GLN A 195 14.80 -1.63 20.37
C GLN A 195 14.10 -2.51 19.31
N TRP A 196 13.86 -3.78 19.61
CA TRP A 196 13.15 -4.69 18.70
C TRP A 196 11.69 -4.28 18.48
N MET A 197 11.05 -3.72 19.51
CA MET A 197 9.67 -3.24 19.46
C MET A 197 9.61 -1.90 18.71
N LYS A 198 10.62 -1.04 18.83
CA LYS A 198 10.77 0.15 17.99
C LYS A 198 10.90 -0.18 16.49
N TYR A 199 11.49 -1.31 16.11
CA TYR A 199 11.55 -1.68 14.70
C TYR A 199 10.23 -2.21 14.14
N ILE A 200 9.37 -2.78 14.98
CA ILE A 200 8.06 -3.33 14.58
C ILE A 200 6.96 -2.26 14.66
N PHE A 201 7.01 -1.42 15.70
CA PHE A 201 5.96 -0.45 16.05
C PHE A 201 6.40 1.01 15.88
N GLY A 202 7.68 1.26 15.65
CA GLY A 202 8.21 2.61 15.48
C GLY A 202 8.05 3.11 14.05
N GLY A 203 7.50 4.30 13.92
CA GLY A 203 7.38 5.02 12.64
C GLY A 203 6.19 4.63 11.75
N SER A 204 5.46 3.55 12.04
CA SER A 204 4.23 3.20 11.33
C SER A 204 3.18 2.59 12.26
N GLY A 205 1.99 3.20 12.28
CA GLY A 205 0.83 2.71 13.04
C GLY A 205 0.13 1.49 12.41
N ILE A 206 0.52 1.09 11.20
CA ILE A 206 -0.16 0.06 10.40
C ILE A 206 0.05 -1.32 11.03
N VAL A 207 1.30 -1.67 11.35
CA VAL A 207 1.65 -2.98 11.96
C VAL A 207 0.95 -3.19 13.30
N PRO A 208 0.98 -2.23 14.27
CA PRO A 208 0.20 -2.38 15.50
C PRO A 208 -1.30 -2.52 15.25
N ALA A 209 -1.88 -1.71 14.36
CA ALA A 209 -3.31 -1.79 14.04
C ALA A 209 -3.69 -3.20 13.56
N ALA A 210 -2.93 -3.74 12.60
CA ALA A 210 -3.18 -5.06 12.04
C ALA A 210 -3.03 -6.18 13.07
N LEU A 211 -1.95 -6.16 13.87
CA LEU A 211 -1.74 -7.17 14.91
C LEU A 211 -2.86 -7.16 15.95
N ILE A 212 -3.27 -5.98 16.41
CA ILE A 212 -4.35 -5.82 17.38
C ILE A 212 -5.67 -6.31 16.78
N ALA A 213 -5.97 -5.94 15.53
CA ALA A 213 -7.18 -6.41 14.84
C ALA A 213 -7.21 -7.95 14.72
N ILE A 214 -6.09 -8.58 14.33
CA ILE A 214 -5.98 -10.04 14.22
C ILE A 214 -6.16 -10.71 15.58
N ILE A 215 -5.47 -10.22 16.61
CA ILE A 215 -5.54 -10.79 17.97
C ILE A 215 -6.97 -10.68 18.51
N LEU A 216 -7.59 -9.50 18.41
CA LEU A 216 -8.96 -9.31 18.90
C LEU A 216 -9.97 -10.15 18.10
N ASN A 217 -9.76 -10.32 16.79
CA ASN A 217 -10.63 -11.18 15.98
C ASN A 217 -10.52 -12.66 16.37
N ILE A 218 -9.38 -13.12 16.89
CA ILE A 218 -9.21 -14.49 17.39
C ILE A 218 -9.77 -14.63 18.81
N VAL A 219 -9.50 -13.67 19.68
CA VAL A 219 -9.82 -13.74 21.12
C VAL A 219 -11.29 -13.44 21.40
N LEU A 220 -11.89 -12.47 20.70
CA LEU A 220 -13.28 -12.10 20.95
C LEU A 220 -14.23 -13.15 20.36
N PRO A 221 -15.15 -13.69 21.18
CA PRO A 221 -16.11 -14.69 20.74
C PRO A 221 -16.96 -14.12 19.61
N LYS A 222 -17.27 -14.94 18.60
CA LYS A 222 -18.14 -14.53 17.51
C LYS A 222 -19.55 -14.34 18.06
N ASP A 223 -20.18 -13.21 17.73
CA ASP A 223 -21.58 -12.99 18.07
C ASP A 223 -22.40 -14.13 17.43
N ARG A 224 -23.23 -14.77 18.26
CA ARG A 224 -24.08 -15.88 17.80
C ARG A 224 -25.08 -15.29 16.83
N LYS A 225 -24.90 -15.52 15.51
CA LYS A 225 -25.93 -15.18 14.52
C LYS A 225 -27.21 -15.88 14.98
N LEU A 226 -28.19 -15.10 15.43
CA LEU A 226 -29.56 -15.57 15.61
C LEU A 226 -30.03 -15.91 14.20
N GLU A 227 -29.98 -17.19 13.83
CA GLU A 227 -30.67 -17.68 12.64
C GLU A 227 -32.15 -17.34 12.81
N ALA A 228 -32.64 -16.44 11.97
CA ALA A 228 -34.04 -16.08 11.84
C ALA A 228 -34.58 -16.69 10.55
#